data_AF-A0A0M9WUE0-F1
#
_entry.id   AF-A0A0M9WUE0-F1
#
_cell.length_a   1.000
_cell.length_b   1.000
_cell.length_c   1.000
_cell.angle_alpha   90.00
_cell.angle_beta   90.00
_cell.angle_gamma   90.00
#
_symmetry.space_group_name_H-M   'P 1'
#
loop_
_entity.id
_entity.type
_entity.pdbx_description
1 polymer ?
#
loop_
_entity_poly.entity_id
_entity_poly.type
_entity_poly.pdbx_seq_one_letter_code
_entity_poly.pdbx_strand_id
1 'polypeptide(L)'
;MFNQLETDHSLYHIDEDHINQFKNLAAKWQTIFPDFQSKCMNALDSWAIILNSWFFLKSHQENNLFLNSSKAMHYSINIFLMEELKKIQIIRKIIERNDDNLFYFVAFQLGKAIDLWAYNIVVQSDTADLLEQMFQQPYFLAHLNDDLLSSDTAFHKDQTRAIKIIAQAIRTQNCFRIAVHSAVYSALDMYESPKI
;
A
#
# COMPACT_ATOMS: atom_id res chain seq x y z
N MET A 1 -1.82 -6.48 -14.42
CA MET A 1 -0.88 -5.36 -14.17
C MET A 1 0.24 -5.71 -13.18
N PHE A 2 0.03 -6.60 -12.20
CA PHE A 2 1.07 -7.02 -11.24
C PHE A 2 2.38 -7.55 -11.89
N ASN A 3 2.33 -8.07 -13.12
CA ASN A 3 3.52 -8.51 -13.86
C ASN A 3 4.54 -7.40 -14.12
N GLN A 4 4.11 -6.13 -14.14
CA GLN A 4 4.97 -4.96 -14.34
C GLN A 4 5.68 -4.51 -13.05
N LEU A 5 5.36 -5.10 -11.89
CA LEU A 5 6.07 -4.78 -10.66
C LEU A 5 7.51 -5.26 -10.72
N GLU A 6 8.39 -4.41 -10.23
CA GLU A 6 9.84 -4.65 -10.10
C GLU A 6 10.26 -4.38 -8.66
N THR A 7 11.48 -4.76 -8.29
CA THR A 7 12.04 -4.57 -6.93
C THR A 7 11.96 -3.11 -6.49
N ASP A 8 12.10 -2.17 -7.42
CA ASP A 8 12.05 -0.73 -7.14
C ASP A 8 10.69 -0.21 -6.67
N HIS A 9 9.61 -0.96 -6.91
CA HIS A 9 8.28 -0.63 -6.39
C HIS A 9 8.12 -0.96 -4.90
N SER A 10 9.06 -1.73 -4.33
CA SER A 10 9.05 -2.10 -2.92
C SER A 10 9.73 -1.05 -2.06
N LEU A 11 9.15 -0.81 -0.88
CA LEU A 11 9.72 -0.06 0.23
C LEU A 11 10.67 -0.91 1.07
N TYR A 12 10.74 -2.22 0.82
CA TYR A 12 11.61 -3.16 1.52
C TYR A 12 12.86 -3.46 0.70
N HIS A 13 13.95 -3.83 1.37
CA HIS A 13 15.10 -4.44 0.71
C HIS A 13 14.73 -5.86 0.27
N ILE A 14 14.55 -6.05 -1.04
CA ILE A 14 14.14 -7.30 -1.66
C ILE A 14 14.95 -7.56 -2.93
N ASP A 15 14.94 -8.80 -3.38
CA ASP A 15 15.49 -9.24 -4.67
C ASP A 15 14.38 -9.73 -5.62
N GLU A 16 14.77 -10.23 -6.79
CA GLU A 16 13.83 -10.74 -7.79
C GLU A 16 13.04 -11.96 -7.31
N ASP A 17 13.62 -12.83 -6.48
CA ASP A 17 12.93 -14.01 -5.97
C ASP A 17 11.75 -13.61 -5.11
N HIS A 18 11.90 -12.58 -4.28
CA HIS A 18 10.81 -12.02 -3.48
C HIS A 18 9.69 -11.43 -4.36
N ILE A 19 10.03 -10.69 -5.42
CA ILE A 19 9.03 -10.19 -6.38
C ILE A 19 8.32 -11.35 -7.09
N ASN A 20 9.07 -12.38 -7.50
CA ASN A 20 8.52 -13.55 -8.18
C ASN A 20 7.56 -14.33 -7.27
N GLN A 21 7.85 -14.44 -5.97
CA GLN A 21 6.91 -15.01 -4.98
C GLN A 21 5.58 -14.25 -4.98
N PHE A 22 5.62 -12.92 -4.91
CA PHE A 22 4.40 -12.11 -4.96
C PHE A 22 3.63 -12.29 -6.27
N LYS A 23 4.33 -12.23 -7.42
CA LYS A 23 3.71 -12.41 -8.74
C LYS A 23 3.06 -13.78 -8.88
N ASN A 24 3.68 -14.82 -8.34
CA ASN A 24 3.12 -16.17 -8.33
C ASN A 24 1.86 -16.27 -7.47
N LEU A 25 1.81 -15.61 -6.30
CA LEU A 25 0.58 -15.50 -5.50
C LEU A 25 -0.51 -14.75 -6.25
N ALA A 26 -0.16 -13.61 -6.86
CA ALA A 26 -1.12 -12.82 -7.63
C ALA A 26 -1.71 -13.61 -8.80
N ALA A 27 -0.88 -14.36 -9.53
CA ALA A 27 -1.33 -15.25 -10.59
C ALA A 27 -2.23 -16.38 -10.07
N LYS A 28 -1.84 -17.03 -8.95
CA LYS A 28 -2.61 -18.10 -8.31
C LYS A 28 -4.03 -17.66 -7.94
N TRP A 29 -4.18 -16.41 -7.51
CA TRP A 29 -5.43 -15.87 -6.97
C TRP A 29 -6.16 -14.92 -7.95
N GLN A 30 -5.68 -14.82 -9.18
CA GLN A 30 -6.22 -13.90 -10.19
C GLN A 30 -7.72 -14.12 -10.47
N THR A 31 -8.22 -15.36 -10.40
CA THR A 31 -9.64 -15.65 -10.61
C THR A 31 -10.54 -15.07 -9.51
N ILE A 32 -10.01 -14.92 -8.30
CA ILE A 32 -10.72 -14.31 -7.15
C ILE A 32 -10.57 -12.79 -7.17
N PHE A 33 -9.41 -12.30 -7.65
CA PHE A 33 -9.07 -10.88 -7.70
C PHE A 33 -8.77 -10.45 -9.14
N PRO A 34 -9.81 -10.36 -10.00
CA PRO A 34 -9.62 -10.27 -11.45
C PRO A 34 -8.96 -8.98 -11.93
N ASP A 35 -9.04 -7.87 -11.18
CA ASP A 35 -8.13 -6.72 -11.30
C ASP A 35 -8.41 -5.69 -10.19
N PHE A 36 -7.40 -4.87 -9.87
CA PHE A 36 -7.55 -3.75 -8.94
C PHE A 36 -8.04 -2.50 -9.67
N GLN A 37 -9.21 -1.98 -9.29
CA GLN A 37 -9.71 -0.69 -9.77
C GLN A 37 -9.31 0.42 -8.81
N SER A 38 -8.33 1.22 -9.21
CA SER A 38 -7.87 2.35 -8.39
C SER A 38 -8.80 3.55 -8.45
N LYS A 39 -8.84 4.27 -7.33
CA LYS A 39 -9.60 5.51 -7.12
C LYS A 39 -8.71 6.69 -6.75
N CYS A 40 -7.53 6.48 -6.19
CA CYS A 40 -6.63 7.56 -5.78
C CYS A 40 -5.34 7.57 -6.62
N MET A 41 -4.81 6.39 -6.89
CA MET A 41 -3.50 6.21 -7.54
C MET A 41 -3.66 5.71 -8.99
N ASN A 42 -2.57 5.70 -9.75
CA ASN A 42 -2.56 4.86 -10.95
C ASN A 42 -2.58 3.36 -10.57
N ALA A 43 -2.90 2.51 -11.54
CA ALA A 43 -3.07 1.09 -11.28
C ALA A 43 -1.76 0.37 -10.91
N LEU A 44 -0.60 0.81 -11.41
CA LEU A 44 0.70 0.21 -11.05
C LEU A 44 1.07 0.51 -9.60
N ASP A 45 0.94 1.77 -9.18
CA ASP A 45 1.15 2.16 -7.78
C ASP A 45 0.16 1.49 -6.84
N SER A 46 -1.06 1.24 -7.28
CA SER A 46 -2.03 0.48 -6.49
C SER A 46 -1.58 -0.95 -6.25
N TRP A 47 -1.02 -1.61 -7.26
CA TRP A 47 -0.38 -2.90 -7.12
C TRP A 47 0.87 -2.83 -6.24
N ALA A 48 1.62 -1.73 -6.28
CA ALA A 48 2.73 -1.49 -5.36
C ALA A 48 2.26 -1.32 -3.90
N ILE A 49 1.11 -0.70 -3.63
CA ILE A 49 0.52 -0.66 -2.28
C ILE A 49 0.20 -2.08 -1.79
N ILE A 50 -0.37 -2.92 -2.65
CA ILE A 50 -0.66 -4.32 -2.32
C ILE A 50 0.64 -5.09 -2.02
N LEU A 51 1.64 -4.96 -2.89
CA LEU A 51 2.96 -5.55 -2.71
C LEU A 51 3.58 -5.17 -1.36
N ASN A 52 3.58 -3.87 -1.05
CA ASN A 52 4.13 -3.33 0.18
C ASN A 52 3.32 -3.75 1.41
N SER A 53 2.01 -3.91 1.28
CA SER A 53 1.15 -4.45 2.35
C SER A 53 1.43 -5.93 2.61
N TRP A 54 1.72 -6.71 1.57
CA TRP A 54 2.11 -8.12 1.70
C TRP A 54 3.47 -8.26 2.38
N PHE A 55 4.49 -7.52 1.91
CA PHE A 55 5.80 -7.51 2.57
C PHE A 55 5.73 -6.97 3.99
N PHE A 56 4.85 -6.01 4.28
CA PHE A 56 4.60 -5.57 5.64
C PHE A 56 4.20 -6.74 6.54
N LEU A 57 3.19 -7.52 6.16
CA LEU A 57 2.77 -8.70 6.93
C LEU A 57 3.89 -9.76 7.04
N LYS A 58 4.61 -10.01 5.94
CA LYS A 58 5.70 -11.00 5.86
C LYS A 58 6.93 -10.61 6.68
N SER A 59 7.27 -9.32 6.75
CA SER A 59 8.45 -8.79 7.46
C SER A 59 8.44 -9.05 8.96
N HIS A 60 7.26 -9.34 9.53
CA HIS A 60 7.14 -9.74 10.93
C HIS A 60 7.53 -11.20 11.19
N GLN A 61 7.73 -12.00 10.14
CA GLN A 61 8.13 -13.40 10.20
C GLN A 61 9.55 -13.62 9.66
N GLU A 62 10.00 -12.74 8.76
CA GLU A 62 11.29 -12.84 8.08
C GLU A 62 12.28 -11.77 8.54
N ASN A 63 13.34 -12.18 9.22
CA ASN A 63 14.36 -11.28 9.78
C ASN A 63 15.17 -10.50 8.72
N ASN A 64 15.15 -10.93 7.45
CA ASN A 64 15.87 -10.31 6.35
C ASN A 64 15.03 -9.29 5.57
N LEU A 65 13.74 -9.13 5.88
CA LEU A 65 12.88 -8.13 5.26
C LEU A 65 12.82 -6.86 6.11
N PHE A 66 13.61 -5.86 5.74
CA PHE A 66 13.63 -4.56 6.40
C PHE A 66 13.32 -3.43 5.42
N LEU A 67 12.77 -2.34 5.95
CA LEU A 67 12.49 -1.14 5.15
C LEU A 67 13.79 -0.58 4.57
N ASN A 68 13.75 -0.23 3.30
CA ASN A 68 14.84 0.43 2.61
C ASN A 68 14.90 1.90 3.07
N SER A 69 15.91 2.23 3.87
CA SER A 69 16.07 3.56 4.45
C SER A 69 16.36 4.65 3.40
N SER A 70 16.92 4.31 2.24
CA SER A 70 17.14 5.28 1.16
C SER A 70 15.84 5.80 0.57
N LYS A 71 14.78 4.99 0.65
CA LYS A 71 13.43 5.29 0.18
C LYS A 71 12.62 6.10 1.22
N ALA A 72 13.06 6.15 2.48
CA ALA A 72 12.24 6.70 3.56
C ALA A 72 11.88 8.18 3.42
N MET A 73 12.76 8.99 2.81
CA MET A 73 12.49 10.41 2.58
C MET A 73 11.39 10.62 1.52
N HIS A 74 11.41 9.82 0.45
CA HIS A 74 10.45 9.91 -0.66
C HIS A 74 9.09 9.29 -0.32
N TYR A 75 9.08 8.32 0.59
CA TYR A 75 7.92 7.48 0.89
C TYR A 75 7.41 7.60 2.33
N SER A 76 7.70 8.73 2.98
CA SER A 76 7.42 8.97 4.40
C SER A 76 5.96 8.72 4.81
N ILE A 77 4.97 9.01 3.96
CA ILE A 77 3.57 8.70 4.28
C ILE A 77 3.30 7.20 4.35
N ASN A 78 3.88 6.40 3.46
CA ASN A 78 3.67 4.94 3.46
C ASN A 78 4.33 4.31 4.67
N ILE A 79 5.52 4.79 5.04
CA ILE A 79 6.18 4.35 6.27
C ILE A 79 5.31 4.71 7.48
N PHE A 80 4.77 5.94 7.52
CA PHE A 80 3.84 6.33 8.58
C PHE A 80 2.59 5.43 8.62
N LEU A 81 1.98 5.15 7.47
CA LEU A 81 0.84 4.23 7.36
C LEU A 81 1.17 2.82 7.89
N MET A 82 2.33 2.27 7.53
CA MET A 82 2.79 0.98 8.04
C MET A 82 2.96 0.99 9.57
N GLU A 83 3.54 2.04 10.14
CA GLU A 83 3.66 2.19 11.59
C GLU A 83 2.29 2.30 12.28
N GLU A 84 1.30 2.90 11.64
CA GLU A 84 -0.08 2.94 12.14
C GLU A 84 -0.77 1.58 12.02
N LEU A 85 -0.54 0.82 10.95
CA LEU A 85 -1.05 -0.55 10.80
C LEU A 85 -0.56 -1.48 11.92
N LYS A 86 0.71 -1.39 12.34
CA LYS A 86 1.29 -2.18 13.46
C LYS A 86 0.56 -2.00 14.79
N LYS A 87 -0.12 -0.87 14.96
CA LYS A 87 -0.87 -0.54 16.20
C LYS A 87 -2.25 -1.18 16.22
N ILE A 88 -2.75 -1.68 15.09
CA ILE A 88 -4.11 -2.23 14.99
C ILE A 88 -4.10 -3.71 15.39
N GLN A 89 -4.93 -4.09 16.36
CA GLN A 89 -4.91 -5.43 16.95
C GLN A 89 -5.23 -6.55 15.94
N ILE A 90 -6.18 -6.33 15.03
CA ILE A 90 -6.56 -7.35 14.05
C ILE A 90 -5.39 -7.66 13.09
N ILE A 91 -4.55 -6.69 12.77
CA ILE A 91 -3.34 -6.88 11.96
C ILE A 91 -2.35 -7.82 12.68
N ARG A 92 -2.15 -7.62 13.99
CA ARG A 92 -1.29 -8.52 14.78
C ARG A 92 -1.80 -9.97 14.77
N LYS A 93 -3.11 -10.17 14.91
CA LYS A 93 -3.73 -11.50 14.81
C LYS A 93 -3.53 -12.13 13.43
N ILE A 94 -3.59 -11.35 12.36
CA ILE A 94 -3.26 -11.85 11.02
C ILE A 94 -1.81 -12.29 10.97
N ILE A 95 -0.87 -11.43 11.41
CA ILE A 95 0.57 -11.74 11.42
C ILE A 95 0.85 -13.07 12.13
N GLU A 96 0.20 -13.35 13.26
CA GLU A 96 0.33 -14.60 14.03
C GLU A 96 -0.11 -15.85 13.26
N ARG A 97 -0.99 -15.73 12.25
CA ARG A 97 -1.44 -16.87 11.43
C ARG A 97 -0.33 -17.41 10.53
N ASN A 98 0.67 -16.59 10.18
CA ASN A 98 1.80 -16.96 9.33
C ASN A 98 1.41 -17.77 8.09
N ASP A 99 0.42 -17.27 7.34
CA ASP A 99 -0.11 -17.92 6.14
C ASP A 99 -0.02 -16.94 4.98
N ASP A 100 0.82 -17.30 4.01
CA ASP A 100 1.16 -16.44 2.89
C ASP A 100 -0.03 -16.17 1.96
N ASN A 101 -0.95 -17.13 1.82
CA ASN A 101 -2.17 -16.90 1.05
C ASN A 101 -3.10 -15.95 1.78
N LEU A 102 -3.25 -16.12 3.10
CA LEU A 102 -4.03 -15.18 3.91
C LEU A 102 -3.39 -13.78 3.88
N PHE A 103 -2.06 -13.68 3.96
CA PHE A 103 -1.36 -12.41 3.83
C PHE A 103 -1.64 -11.75 2.49
N TYR A 104 -1.66 -12.51 1.39
CA TYR A 104 -2.03 -11.98 0.09
C TYR A 104 -3.48 -11.44 0.06
N PHE A 105 -4.44 -12.20 0.60
CA PHE A 105 -5.85 -11.76 0.68
C PHE A 105 -5.99 -10.47 1.47
N VAL A 106 -5.35 -10.41 2.63
CA VAL A 106 -5.36 -9.24 3.50
C VAL A 106 -4.66 -8.06 2.82
N ALA A 107 -3.50 -8.27 2.20
CA ALA A 107 -2.76 -7.23 1.49
C ALA A 107 -3.58 -6.64 0.32
N PHE A 108 -4.29 -7.48 -0.43
CA PHE A 108 -5.13 -7.03 -1.53
C PHE A 108 -6.28 -6.14 -1.04
N GLN A 109 -7.00 -6.59 0.00
CA GLN A 109 -8.10 -5.79 0.58
C GLN A 109 -7.59 -4.52 1.28
N LEU A 110 -6.44 -4.58 1.94
CA LEU A 110 -5.80 -3.39 2.52
C LEU A 110 -5.45 -2.38 1.44
N GLY A 111 -4.85 -2.81 0.33
CA GLY A 111 -4.57 -1.91 -0.80
C GLY A 111 -5.82 -1.20 -1.30
N LYS A 112 -6.94 -1.94 -1.44
CA LYS A 112 -8.23 -1.36 -1.89
C LYS A 112 -8.78 -0.35 -0.90
N ALA A 113 -8.75 -0.72 0.38
CA ALA A 113 -9.30 0.12 1.44
C ALA A 113 -8.46 1.38 1.66
N ILE A 114 -7.13 1.27 1.60
CA ILE A 114 -6.21 2.41 1.74
C ILE A 114 -6.36 3.37 0.56
N ASP A 115 -6.43 2.85 -0.67
CA ASP A 115 -6.64 3.67 -1.87
C ASP A 115 -7.97 4.44 -1.81
N LEU A 116 -9.07 3.74 -1.52
CA LEU A 116 -10.39 4.37 -1.39
C LEU A 116 -10.46 5.36 -0.22
N TRP A 117 -9.85 5.02 0.91
CA TRP A 117 -9.80 5.89 2.07
C TRP A 117 -9.00 7.16 1.77
N ALA A 118 -7.83 7.03 1.16
CA ALA A 118 -7.00 8.18 0.77
C ALA A 118 -7.76 9.09 -0.20
N TYR A 119 -8.42 8.52 -1.22
CA TYR A 119 -9.28 9.28 -2.13
C TYR A 119 -10.35 10.08 -1.38
N ASN A 120 -11.09 9.44 -0.48
CA ASN A 120 -12.15 10.10 0.28
C ASN A 120 -11.61 11.24 1.15
N ILE A 121 -10.45 11.06 1.79
CA ILE A 121 -9.80 12.10 2.59
C ILE A 121 -9.36 13.29 1.73
N VAL A 122 -8.75 13.03 0.57
CA VAL A 122 -8.25 14.10 -0.31
C VAL A 122 -9.41 14.84 -0.97
N VAL A 123 -10.44 14.15 -1.47
CA VAL A 123 -11.64 14.76 -2.08
C VAL A 123 -12.41 15.65 -1.09
N GLN A 124 -12.51 15.23 0.18
CA GLN A 124 -13.22 15.99 1.20
C GLN A 124 -12.40 17.16 1.77
N SER A 125 -11.16 17.33 1.33
CA SER A 125 -10.28 18.43 1.75
C SER A 125 -10.25 19.54 0.71
N ASP A 126 -9.73 20.71 1.10
CA ASP A 126 -9.44 21.82 0.17
C ASP A 126 -8.27 21.51 -0.79
N THR A 127 -7.86 20.24 -0.90
CA THR A 127 -6.72 19.79 -1.72
C THR A 127 -7.09 18.76 -2.79
N ALA A 128 -8.33 18.80 -3.28
CA ALA A 128 -8.77 17.96 -4.39
C ALA A 128 -7.92 18.18 -5.67
N ASP A 129 -7.20 19.31 -5.79
CA ASP A 129 -6.20 19.58 -6.84
C ASP A 129 -5.08 18.53 -6.88
N LEU A 130 -4.79 17.87 -5.77
CA LEU A 130 -3.74 16.85 -5.67
C LEU A 130 -4.09 15.55 -6.40
N LEU A 131 -5.38 15.24 -6.60
CA LEU A 131 -5.83 13.96 -7.16
C LEU A 131 -5.34 13.79 -8.60
N GLU A 132 -5.42 14.84 -9.41
CA GLU A 132 -5.02 14.77 -10.82
C GLU A 132 -3.53 14.43 -10.96
N GLN A 133 -2.68 15.00 -10.10
CA GLN A 133 -1.25 14.68 -10.10
C GLN A 133 -0.97 13.26 -9.60
N MET A 134 -1.66 12.82 -8.55
CA MET A 134 -1.50 11.46 -7.98
C MET A 134 -1.89 10.36 -8.98
N PHE A 135 -2.84 10.64 -9.88
CA PHE A 135 -3.21 9.72 -10.95
C PHE A 135 -2.19 9.66 -12.09
N GLN A 136 -1.50 10.76 -12.39
CA GLN A 136 -0.65 10.88 -13.58
C GLN A 136 0.80 10.46 -13.34
N GLN A 137 1.30 10.59 -12.11
CA GLN A 137 2.71 10.32 -11.82
C GLN A 137 2.91 9.00 -11.06
N PRO A 138 3.86 8.13 -11.49
CA PRO A 138 4.20 6.90 -10.79
C PRO A 138 4.94 7.24 -9.49
N TYR A 139 4.21 7.17 -8.39
CA TYR A 139 4.69 7.53 -7.07
C TYR A 139 5.81 6.60 -6.60
N PHE A 140 5.65 5.27 -6.69
CA PHE A 140 6.65 4.30 -6.19
C PHE A 140 7.95 4.26 -7.01
N LEU A 141 8.02 4.98 -8.14
CA LEU A 141 9.22 5.15 -8.95
C LEU A 141 9.75 6.59 -8.95
N ALA A 142 9.10 7.52 -8.24
CA ALA A 142 9.48 8.93 -8.25
C ALA A 142 10.91 9.21 -7.77
N HIS A 143 11.46 8.36 -6.90
CA HIS A 143 12.84 8.46 -6.41
C HIS A 143 13.91 8.15 -7.48
N LEU A 144 13.52 7.61 -8.63
CA LEU A 144 14.41 7.33 -9.77
C LEU A 144 14.39 8.47 -10.81
N ASN A 145 13.54 9.48 -10.63
CA ASN A 145 13.38 10.56 -11.58
C ASN A 145 14.05 11.82 -11.05
N ASP A 146 15.28 12.07 -11.53
CA ASP A 146 16.09 13.24 -11.14
C ASP A 146 15.38 14.58 -11.38
N ASP A 147 14.51 14.66 -12.41
CA ASP A 147 13.75 15.87 -12.70
C ASP A 147 12.72 16.17 -11.60
N LEU A 148 12.09 15.13 -11.03
CA LEU A 148 11.17 15.27 -9.89
C LEU A 148 11.90 15.62 -8.60
N LEU A 149 13.17 15.20 -8.46
CA LEU A 149 14.00 15.39 -7.27
C LEU A 149 14.71 16.75 -7.20
N SER A 150 14.70 17.52 -8.29
CA SER A 150 15.23 18.89 -8.27
C SER A 150 14.44 19.75 -7.26
N SER A 151 15.18 20.52 -6.44
CA SER A 151 14.73 21.06 -5.14
C SER A 151 13.62 22.11 -5.15
N ASP A 152 12.98 22.36 -6.29
CA ASP A 152 11.96 23.41 -6.49
C ASP A 152 10.67 22.89 -7.16
N THR A 153 10.50 21.57 -7.29
CA THR A 153 9.36 20.98 -7.98
C THR A 153 8.08 21.00 -7.13
N ALA A 154 6.96 21.34 -7.76
CA ALA A 154 5.62 21.23 -7.18
C ALA A 154 5.36 19.88 -6.50
N PHE A 155 6.01 18.82 -6.98
CA PHE A 155 5.93 17.46 -6.48
C PHE A 155 6.24 17.33 -4.96
N HIS A 156 7.36 17.86 -4.47
CA HIS A 156 7.70 17.76 -3.05
C HIS A 156 6.75 18.56 -2.16
N LYS A 157 6.27 19.70 -2.66
CA LYS A 157 5.28 20.54 -1.97
C LYS A 157 3.94 19.81 -1.88
N ASP A 158 3.51 19.16 -2.95
CA ASP A 158 2.25 18.43 -3.04
C ASP A 158 2.30 17.14 -2.23
N GLN A 159 3.42 16.41 -2.23
CA GLN A 159 3.65 15.31 -1.28
C GLN A 159 3.55 15.77 0.18
N THR A 160 4.17 16.91 0.52
CA THR A 160 4.12 17.45 1.88
C THR A 160 2.70 17.82 2.30
N ARG A 161 1.91 18.40 1.38
CA ARG A 161 0.49 18.70 1.60
C ARG A 161 -0.31 17.41 1.84
N ALA A 162 -0.13 16.40 0.98
CA ALA A 162 -0.79 15.10 1.11
C ALA A 162 -0.44 14.41 2.44
N ILE A 163 0.84 14.34 2.81
CA ILE A 163 1.30 13.76 4.10
C ILE A 163 0.57 14.44 5.27
N LYS A 164 0.52 15.77 5.30
CA LYS A 164 -0.10 16.52 6.40
C LYS A 164 -1.58 16.18 6.56
N ILE A 165 -2.32 16.11 5.45
CA ILE A 165 -3.75 15.83 5.46
C ILE A 165 -4.03 14.40 5.88
N ILE A 166 -3.31 13.44 5.30
CA ILE A 166 -3.46 12.02 5.61
C ILE A 166 -3.07 11.75 7.08
N ALA A 167 -1.95 12.31 7.56
CA ALA A 167 -1.53 12.16 8.95
C ALA A 167 -2.52 12.80 9.93
N GLN A 168 -3.07 13.98 9.58
CA GLN A 168 -4.10 14.63 10.38
C GLN A 168 -5.38 13.79 10.44
N ALA A 169 -5.83 13.25 9.31
CA ALA A 169 -7.00 12.39 9.24
C ALA A 169 -6.82 11.14 10.13
N ILE A 170 -5.66 10.47 10.07
CA ILE A 170 -5.37 9.30 10.91
C ILE A 170 -5.41 9.65 12.40
N ARG A 171 -4.84 10.80 12.78
CA ARG A 171 -4.76 11.20 14.20
C ARG A 171 -6.09 11.65 14.78
N THR A 172 -6.96 12.24 13.97
CA THR A 172 -8.19 12.88 14.44
C THR A 172 -9.45 12.06 14.18
N GLN A 173 -9.41 11.13 13.24
CA GLN A 173 -10.56 10.35 12.82
C GLN A 173 -10.29 8.86 12.96
N ASN A 174 -11.30 8.11 13.42
CA ASN A 174 -11.21 6.65 13.51
C ASN A 174 -11.40 5.96 12.14
N CYS A 175 -11.62 6.72 11.07
CA CYS A 175 -11.98 6.22 9.75
C CYS A 175 -10.90 5.31 9.14
N PHE A 176 -9.61 5.60 9.38
CA PHE A 176 -8.51 4.74 8.93
C PHE A 176 -8.57 3.35 9.58
N ARG A 177 -8.72 3.29 10.91
CA ARG A 177 -8.84 2.01 11.63
C ARG A 177 -10.09 1.23 11.20
N ILE A 178 -11.20 1.92 10.96
CA ILE A 178 -12.44 1.30 10.47
C ILE A 178 -12.21 0.69 9.08
N ALA A 179 -11.57 1.42 8.17
CA ALA A 179 -11.23 0.93 6.83
C ALA A 179 -10.33 -0.32 6.91
N VAL A 180 -9.31 -0.31 7.77
CA VAL A 180 -8.42 -1.46 7.99
C VAL A 180 -9.19 -2.66 8.55
N HIS A 181 -10.05 -2.46 9.57
CA HIS A 181 -10.85 -3.55 10.13
C HIS A 181 -11.78 -4.17 9.08
N SER A 182 -12.49 -3.34 8.32
CA SER A 182 -13.40 -3.81 7.26
C SER A 182 -12.64 -4.58 6.17
N ALA A 183 -11.46 -4.10 5.78
CA ALA A 183 -10.60 -4.78 4.80
C ALA A 183 -10.16 -6.16 5.29
N VAL A 184 -9.69 -6.25 6.54
CA VAL A 184 -9.20 -7.51 7.11
C VAL A 184 -10.34 -8.52 7.30
N TYR A 185 -11.52 -8.08 7.76
CA TYR A 185 -12.68 -8.98 7.85
C TYR A 185 -13.13 -9.47 6.46
N SER A 186 -13.19 -8.58 5.47
CA SER A 186 -13.53 -8.98 4.09
C SER A 186 -12.53 -9.99 3.54
N ALA A 187 -11.24 -9.83 3.83
CA ALA A 187 -10.20 -10.77 3.45
C ALA A 187 -10.37 -12.13 4.12
N LEU A 188 -10.68 -12.16 5.42
CA LEU A 188 -10.95 -13.38 6.17
C LEU A 188 -12.17 -14.11 5.63
N ASP A 189 -13.28 -13.41 5.41
CA ASP A 189 -14.50 -13.98 4.86
C ASP A 189 -14.24 -14.63 3.50
N MET A 190 -13.47 -13.95 2.62
CA MET A 190 -13.09 -14.49 1.32
C MET A 190 -12.13 -15.69 1.42
N TYR A 191 -11.24 -15.70 2.41
CA TYR A 191 -10.26 -16.76 2.59
C TYR A 191 -10.88 -18.03 3.21
N GLU A 192 -11.80 -17.84 4.16
CA GLU A 192 -12.43 -18.92 4.93
C GLU A 192 -13.72 -19.45 4.27
N SER A 193 -14.30 -18.71 3.32
CA SER A 193 -15.44 -19.19 2.53
C SER A 193 -15.05 -20.46 1.74
N PRO A 194 -15.86 -21.53 1.78
CA PRO A 194 -15.61 -22.73 1.00
C PRO A 194 -15.61 -22.34 -0.48
N LYS A 195 -14.46 -22.49 -1.13
CA LYS A 195 -14.34 -22.37 -2.58
C LYS A 195 -15.25 -23.43 -3.20
N ILE A 196 -16.33 -23.00 -3.83
CA ILE A 196 -17.19 -23.85 -4.67
C ILE A 196 -16.35 -24.36 -5.84
#